data_AF-A0A0F3N5E1-F1
#
_entry.id   AF-A0A0F3N5E1-F1
#
_cell.length_a   1.000
_cell.length_b   1.000
_cell.length_c   1.000
_cell.angle_alpha   90.00
_cell.angle_beta   90.00
_cell.angle_gamma   90.00
#
_symmetry.space_group_name_H-M   'P 1'
#
loop_
_entity.id
_entity.type
_entity.pdbx_description
1 polymer ?
#
loop_
_entity_poly.entity_id
_entity_poly.type
_entity_poly.pdbx_seq_one_letter_code
_entity_poly.pdbx_strand_id
1 'polypeptide(L)' 'MIGIDTNILTRTFLEDDKIQGQAAQNFLKNNIPNKIFIASYA' A
#
# COMPACT_ATOMS: atom_id res chain seq x y z
N MET A 1 -11.39 -0.44 9.17
CA MET A 1 -11.03 -1.38 8.08
C MET A 1 -10.63 -0.53 6.89
N ILE A 2 -9.48 -0.81 6.28
CA ILE A 2 -8.91 0.02 5.19
C ILE A 2 -8.80 -0.85 3.93
N GLY A 3 -9.39 -0.38 2.83
CA GLY A 3 -9.22 -0.98 1.51
C GLY A 3 -7.96 -0.43 0.86
N ILE A 4 -7.11 -1.32 0.35
CA ILE A 4 -5.87 -0.93 -0.33
C ILE A 4 -6.00 -1.18 -1.82
N ASP A 5 -5.70 -0.14 -2.58
CA ASP A 5 -5.60 -0.19 -4.03
C ASP A 5 -4.31 -0.89 -4.46
N THR A 6 -4.37 -1.63 -5.57
CA THR A 6 -3.23 -2.34 -6.13
C THR A 6 -2.03 -1.43 -6.36
N ASN A 7 -2.23 -0.16 -6.73
CA ASN A 7 -1.12 0.78 -6.94
C ASN A 7 -0.30 1.04 -5.67
N ILE A 8 -0.94 1.08 -4.50
CA ILE A 8 -0.21 1.26 -3.22
C ILE A 8 0.68 0.05 -2.95
N LEU A 9 0.20 -1.16 -3.24
CA LEU A 9 1.00 -2.38 -3.14
C LEU A 9 2.15 -2.36 -4.15
N THR A 10 1.84 -2.09 -5.41
CA THR A 10 2.83 -1.99 -6.49
C THR A 10 3.94 -1.01 -6.14
N ARG A 11 3.61 0.20 -5.69
CA ARG A 11 4.59 1.22 -5.27
C ARG A 11 5.38 0.82 -4.03
N THR A 12 4.81 0.04 -3.12
CA THR A 12 5.52 -0.44 -1.93
C THR A 12 6.69 -1.34 -2.31
N PHE A 13 6.52 -2.17 -3.35
CA PHE A 13 7.46 -3.24 -3.71
C PHE A 13 8.29 -2.95 -4.96
N LEU A 14 7.83 -2.08 -5.86
CA LEU A 14 8.62 -1.63 -7.00
C LEU A 14 9.48 -0.44 -6.57
N GLU A 15 10.80 -0.61 -6.61
CA GLU A 15 11.77 0.45 -6.30
C GLU A 15 11.96 1.46 -7.45
N ASP A 16 10.94 1.63 -8.29
CA ASP A 16 10.99 2.46 -9.50
C ASP A 16 10.89 3.96 -9.18
N ASP A 17 10.08 4.32 -8.18
CA ASP A 17 9.92 5.69 -7.68
C ASP A 17 10.16 5.73 -6.16
N LYS A 18 11.33 6.24 -5.77
CA LYS A 18 11.75 6.30 -4.36
C LYS A 18 10.80 7.12 -3.48
N ILE A 19 10.21 8.20 -4.01
CA ILE A 19 9.34 9.08 -3.22
C ILE A 19 7.99 8.40 -2.99
N GLN A 20 7.40 7.88 -4.07
CA GLN A 20 6.11 7.18 -4.00
C GLN A 20 6.22 5.87 -3.22
N GLY A 21 7.32 5.13 -3.38
CA GLY A 21 7.57 3.91 -2.63
C GLY A 21 7.72 4.16 -1.14
N GLN A 22 8.45 5.20 -0.74
CA GLN A 22 8.58 5.56 0.67
C GLN A 22 7.25 6.05 1.25
N ALA A 23 6.45 6.80 0.48
CA ALA A 23 5.11 7.20 0.90
C ALA A 23 4.17 6.00 1.10
N ALA A 24 4.16 5.04 0.17
CA ALA A 24 3.37 3.82 0.26
C ALA A 24 3.79 2.93 1.44
N GLN A 25 5.09 2.76 1.66
CA GLN A 25 5.62 2.03 2.82
C GLN A 25 5.24 2.71 4.14
N ASN A 26 5.33 4.03 4.22
CA ASN A 26 4.92 4.78 5.41
C ASN A 26 3.41 4.68 5.67
N PHE A 27 2.60 4.75 4.61
CA PHE A 27 1.16 4.55 4.72
C PHE A 27 0.84 3.16 5.32
N LEU A 28 1.47 2.10 4.81
CA LEU A 28 1.27 0.75 5.33
C LEU A 28 1.71 0.63 6.79
N LYS A 29 2.92 1.12 7.14
CA LYS A 29 3.45 1.07 8.51
C LYS A 29 2.54 1.76 9.52
N ASN A 30 2.00 2.92 9.16
CA ASN A 30 1.12 3.69 10.05
C ASN A 30 -0.27 3.08 10.21
N ASN A 31 -0.64 2.13 9.33
CA ASN A 31 -1.97 1.53 9.30
C ASN A 31 -1.98 0.02 9.63
N ILE A 32 -0.85 -0.55 10.08
CA ILE A 32 -0.75 -1.93 10.59
C ILE A 32 -1.82 -2.28 11.64
N PRO A 33 -2.20 -1.39 12.58
CA PRO A 33 -3.22 -1.71 13.59
C PRO A 33 -4.63 -1.90 12.99
N ASN A 34 -4.86 -1.42 11.77
CA ASN A 34 -6.15 -1.52 11.10
C ASN A 34 -6.28 -2.85 10.37
N LYS A 35 -7.49 -3.44 10.37
CA LYS A 35 -7.80 -4.55 9.46
C LYS A 35 -7.72 -4.04 8.02
N ILE A 36 -6.73 -4.52 7.27
CA ILE A 36 -6.49 -4.19 5.87
C ILE A 36 -7.15 -5.25 4.98
N PHE A 37 -7.74 -4.83 3.87
CA PHE A 37 -8.23 -5.73 2.83
C PHE A 37 -7.84 -5.22 1.44
N ILE A 38 -7.75 -6.15 0.50
CA ILE A 38 -7.56 -5.88 -0.92
C ILE A 38 -8.80 -6.44 -1.61
N ALA A 39 -9.49 -5.60 -2.38
CA ALA A 39 -10.64 -6.05 -3.14
C ALA A 39 -10.14 -6.88 -4.33
N SER A 40 -10.72 -8.07 -4.51
CA SER A 40 -10.52 -8.84 -5.74
C SER A 40 -11.39 -8.22 -6.82
N TYR A 41 -10.74 -7.63 -7.82
CA TYR A 41 -11.38 -7.26 -9.07
C TYR A 41 -11.14 -8.41 -10.05
N ALA A 42 -12.22 -9.08 -10.45
CA ALA A 42 -12.21 -10.17 -11.44
C ALA A 42 -12.06 -9.61 -12.86
#